data_AF-A0A9X7AGJ0-F1
#
_entry.id   AF-A0A9X7AGJ0-F1
#
_cell.length_a   1.000
_cell.length_b   1.000
_cell.length_c   1.000
_cell.angle_alpha   90.00
_cell.angle_beta   90.00
_cell.angle_gamma   90.00
#
_symmetry.space_group_name_H-M   'P 1'
#
loop_
_entity.id
_entity.type
_entity.pdbx_description
1 polymer ?
#
loop_
_entity_poly.entity_id
_entity_poly.type
_entity_poly.pdbx_seq_one_letter_code
_entity_poly.pdbx_strand_id
1 'polypeptide(L)'
;MEFNDLGITIKELRIKKNISQSELCHGICSQSQISKIEKGVIYPSSILLYQLSERLGIDPNNIFALTQNKKIKYVENVKYVIKDCLKQKQYKELYEIVKKEKDLNNFQTNEEKQFLIWHEAIAIFEVNRSTKTALTLLNHALKLTLTNSDFLSEREIDIMQTMAIFHGENKEYEKSINILKRCLSNFNKLD
;
A
#
# COMPACT_ATOMS: atom_id res chain seq x y z
N MET A 1 12.98 5.30 -1.19
CA MET A 1 13.40 6.42 -2.07
C MET A 1 12.83 6.16 -3.45
N GLU A 2 11.67 6.74 -3.75
CA GLU A 2 10.84 6.52 -4.95
C GLU A 2 11.03 7.64 -5.99
N PHE A 3 12.27 7.92 -6.38
CA PHE A 3 12.56 9.07 -7.24
C PHE A 3 12.49 8.75 -8.75
N ASN A 4 12.23 7.50 -9.11
CA ASN A 4 12.38 6.99 -10.48
C ASN A 4 11.11 7.16 -11.34
N ASP A 5 9.91 7.04 -10.74
CA ASP A 5 8.67 6.89 -11.53
C ASP A 5 8.26 8.17 -12.27
N LEU A 6 8.52 9.35 -11.70
CA LEU A 6 8.30 10.64 -12.38
C LEU A 6 9.20 10.82 -13.60
N GLY A 7 10.50 10.60 -13.43
CA GLY A 7 11.46 10.68 -14.52
C GLY A 7 11.13 9.74 -15.67
N ILE A 8 10.78 8.49 -15.34
CA ILE A 8 10.36 7.47 -16.31
C ILE A 8 9.10 7.93 -17.04
N THR A 9 8.08 8.42 -16.33
CA THR A 9 6.82 8.86 -16.95
C THR A 9 7.03 10.03 -17.90
N ILE A 10 7.84 11.03 -17.51
CA ILE A 10 8.20 12.15 -18.39
C ILE A 10 8.90 11.64 -19.65
N LYS A 11 9.84 10.69 -19.51
CA LYS A 11 10.55 10.08 -20.63
C LYS A 11 9.59 9.30 -21.55
N GLU A 12 8.71 8.48 -21.00
CA GLU A 12 7.72 7.70 -21.74
C GLU A 12 6.78 8.61 -22.55
N LEU A 13 6.27 9.68 -21.94
CA LEU A 13 5.44 10.68 -22.60
C LEU A 13 6.18 11.40 -23.72
N ARG A 14 7.45 11.80 -23.47
CA ARG A 14 8.30 12.46 -24.46
C ARG A 14 8.53 11.56 -25.68
N ILE A 15 8.89 10.29 -25.46
CA ILE A 15 9.12 9.32 -26.54
C ILE A 15 7.83 9.05 -27.31
N LYS A 16 6.69 8.89 -26.62
CA LYS A 16 5.38 8.68 -27.26
C LYS A 16 4.98 9.84 -28.18
N LYS A 17 5.46 11.05 -27.90
CA LYS A 17 5.26 12.25 -28.71
C LYS A 17 6.37 12.53 -29.73
N ASN A 18 7.38 11.66 -29.83
CA ASN A 18 8.55 11.82 -30.70
C ASN A 18 9.33 13.14 -30.46
N ILE A 19 9.37 13.61 -29.21
CA ILE A 19 10.09 14.83 -28.83
C ILE A 19 11.49 14.45 -28.34
N SER A 20 12.54 15.17 -28.72
CA SER A 20 13.90 15.01 -28.17
C SER A 20 14.06 15.71 -26.81
N GLN A 21 15.08 15.34 -26.03
CA GLN A 21 15.35 16.04 -24.76
C GLN A 21 15.65 17.54 -24.98
N SER A 22 16.31 17.87 -26.10
CA SER A 22 16.61 19.25 -26.50
C SER A 22 15.34 20.05 -26.84
N GLU A 23 14.37 19.44 -27.51
CA GLU A 23 13.09 20.10 -27.82
C GLU A 23 12.22 20.27 -26.57
N LEU A 24 12.22 19.26 -25.69
CA LEU A 24 11.51 19.34 -24.42
C LEU A 24 12.07 20.45 -23.51
N CYS A 25 13.40 20.59 -23.44
CA CYS A 25 14.04 21.59 -22.57
C CYS A 25 14.08 23.01 -23.16
N HIS A 26 13.82 23.17 -24.45
CA HIS A 26 14.02 24.44 -25.16
C HIS A 26 13.25 25.60 -24.50
N GLY A 27 13.97 26.65 -24.10
CA GLY A 27 13.41 27.82 -23.42
C GLY A 27 12.90 27.57 -22.00
N ILE A 28 13.14 26.39 -21.42
CA ILE A 28 12.69 26.01 -20.08
C ILE A 28 13.90 25.75 -19.16
N CYS A 29 14.78 24.83 -19.56
CA CYS A 29 15.92 24.40 -18.75
C CYS A 29 17.03 23.81 -19.63
N SER A 30 18.12 23.34 -19.01
CA SER A 30 19.19 22.67 -19.76
C SER A 30 18.81 21.24 -20.15
N GLN A 31 19.30 20.76 -21.30
CA GLN A 31 19.12 19.36 -21.70
C GLN A 31 19.69 18.38 -20.66
N SER A 32 20.78 18.76 -19.98
CA SER A 32 21.38 18.00 -18.88
C SER A 32 20.41 17.84 -17.70
N GLN A 33 19.63 18.88 -17.36
CA GLN A 33 18.60 18.78 -16.33
C GLN A 33 17.50 17.80 -16.73
N ILE A 34 17.01 17.82 -17.98
CA ILE A 34 16.05 16.81 -18.46
C ILE A 34 16.62 15.41 -18.36
N SER A 35 17.86 15.20 -18.81
CA SER A 35 18.52 13.89 -18.70
C SER A 35 18.61 13.40 -17.25
N LYS A 36 18.93 14.29 -16.29
CA LYS A 36 18.95 13.96 -14.86
C LYS A 36 17.55 13.69 -14.30
N ILE A 37 16.53 14.44 -14.71
CA ILE A 37 15.13 14.22 -14.33
C ILE A 37 14.66 12.86 -14.84
N GLU A 38 14.85 12.56 -16.13
CA GLU A 38 14.42 11.31 -16.76
C GLU A 38 15.12 10.07 -16.18
N LYS A 39 16.31 10.24 -15.57
CA LYS A 39 17.05 9.20 -14.86
C LYS A 39 16.72 9.12 -13.36
N GLY A 40 15.81 9.97 -12.86
CA GLY A 40 15.45 10.02 -11.44
C GLY A 40 16.56 10.58 -10.52
N VAL A 41 17.56 11.27 -11.08
CA VAL A 41 18.69 11.84 -10.31
C VAL A 41 18.28 13.13 -9.60
N ILE A 42 17.39 13.92 -10.20
CA ILE A 42 16.87 15.16 -9.63
C ILE A 42 15.36 15.24 -9.82
N TYR A 43 14.67 15.87 -8.88
CA TYR A 43 13.24 16.16 -9.00
C TYR A 43 13.04 17.58 -9.58
N PRO A 44 12.16 17.76 -10.57
CA PRO A 44 11.84 19.10 -11.04
C PRO A 44 11.09 19.89 -9.96
N SER A 45 11.29 21.20 -9.90
CA SER A 45 10.38 22.06 -9.12
C SER A 45 8.97 21.99 -9.70
N SER A 46 7.96 22.37 -8.91
CA SER A 46 6.56 22.44 -9.36
C SER A 46 6.41 23.32 -10.61
N ILE A 47 7.12 24.46 -10.66
CA ILE A 47 7.16 25.37 -11.82
C ILE A 47 7.77 24.67 -13.04
N LEU A 48 8.91 24.00 -12.88
CA LEU A 48 9.56 23.29 -13.97
C LEU A 48 8.68 22.15 -14.49
N LEU A 49 8.07 21.37 -13.60
CA LEU A 49 7.16 20.30 -13.99
C LEU A 49 5.96 20.83 -14.77
N TYR A 50 5.38 21.95 -14.34
CA TYR A 50 4.29 22.61 -15.06
C TYR A 50 4.72 23.00 -16.49
N GLN A 51 5.86 23.68 -16.65
CA GLN A 51 6.37 24.07 -17.96
C GLN A 51 6.65 22.88 -18.89
N LEU A 52 7.17 21.78 -18.34
CA LEU A 52 7.38 20.54 -19.10
C LEU A 52 6.06 19.88 -19.47
N SER A 53 5.07 19.91 -18.58
CA SER A 53 3.73 19.34 -18.83
C SER A 53 2.99 20.09 -19.95
N GLU A 54 3.12 21.42 -19.99
CA GLU A 54 2.61 22.27 -21.09
C GLU A 54 3.24 21.87 -22.43
N ARG A 55 4.57 21.68 -22.46
CA ARG A 55 5.28 21.23 -23.68
C ARG A 55 4.86 19.82 -24.11
N LEU A 56 4.60 18.95 -23.15
CA LEU A 56 4.08 17.61 -23.37
C LEU A 56 2.57 17.61 -23.66
N GLY A 57 1.87 18.75 -23.55
CA GLY A 57 0.43 18.86 -23.77
C GLY A 57 -0.38 17.91 -22.89
N ILE A 58 -0.04 17.83 -21.60
CA ILE A 58 -0.72 17.00 -20.60
C ILE A 58 -0.84 17.78 -19.30
N ASP A 59 -1.96 17.63 -18.61
CA ASP A 59 -2.13 18.21 -17.27
C ASP A 59 -1.06 17.64 -16.30
N PRO A 60 -0.37 18.49 -15.52
CA PRO A 60 0.63 18.01 -14.56
C PRO A 60 0.06 16.99 -13.56
N ASN A 61 -1.20 17.12 -13.14
CA ASN A 61 -1.89 16.15 -12.27
C ASN A 61 -2.01 14.77 -12.92
N ASN A 62 -2.16 14.72 -14.25
CA ASN A 62 -2.17 13.46 -14.98
C ASN A 62 -0.78 12.80 -15.00
N ILE A 63 0.31 13.59 -15.04
CA ILE A 63 1.67 13.05 -14.88
C ILE A 63 1.78 12.42 -13.49
N PHE A 64 1.35 13.11 -12.43
CA PHE A 64 1.36 12.55 -11.08
C PHE A 64 0.51 11.28 -10.97
N ALA A 65 -0.70 11.28 -11.52
CA ALA A 65 -1.55 10.10 -11.54
C ALA A 65 -0.85 8.92 -12.25
N LEU A 66 -0.22 9.15 -13.41
CA LEU A 66 0.51 8.11 -14.15
C LEU A 66 1.74 7.57 -13.39
N THR A 67 2.43 8.42 -12.65
CA THR A 67 3.59 8.01 -11.82
C THR A 67 3.18 7.15 -10.64
N GLN A 68 2.13 7.55 -9.93
CA GLN A 68 1.58 6.79 -8.80
C GLN A 68 0.88 5.51 -9.27
N ASN A 69 0.37 5.48 -10.50
CA ASN A 69 -0.48 4.40 -11.00
C ASN A 69 0.20 3.03 -11.06
N LYS A 70 1.48 2.88 -11.41
CA LYS A 70 2.06 1.53 -11.59
C LYS A 70 2.21 0.79 -10.25
N LYS A 71 2.80 1.44 -9.25
CA LYS A 71 2.98 0.85 -7.92
C LYS A 71 1.67 0.73 -7.15
N ILE A 72 0.82 1.76 -7.20
CA ILE A 72 -0.51 1.68 -6.56
C ILE A 72 -1.33 0.55 -7.20
N LYS A 73 -1.37 0.43 -8.53
CA LYS A 73 -2.05 -0.69 -9.20
C LYS A 73 -1.48 -2.04 -8.79
N TYR A 74 -0.15 -2.15 -8.65
CA TYR A 74 0.47 -3.37 -8.18
C TYR A 74 -0.02 -3.73 -6.77
N VAL A 75 0.06 -2.80 -5.81
CA VAL A 75 -0.38 -3.00 -4.42
C VAL A 75 -1.86 -3.37 -4.38
N GLU A 76 -2.71 -2.68 -5.12
CA GLU A 76 -4.15 -2.97 -5.18
C GLU A 76 -4.44 -4.34 -5.82
N ASN A 77 -3.70 -4.74 -6.86
CA ASN A 77 -3.81 -6.08 -7.45
C ASN A 77 -3.41 -7.16 -6.44
N VAL A 78 -2.33 -6.96 -5.69
CA VAL A 78 -1.91 -7.90 -4.65
C VAL A 78 -2.96 -7.98 -3.54
N LYS A 79 -3.50 -6.84 -3.07
CA LYS A 79 -4.60 -6.82 -2.09
C LYS A 79 -5.82 -7.57 -2.61
N TYR A 80 -6.15 -7.45 -3.89
CA TYR A 80 -7.23 -8.21 -4.51
C TYR A 80 -6.97 -9.71 -4.47
N VAL A 81 -5.79 -10.16 -4.89
CA VAL A 81 -5.40 -11.58 -4.86
C VAL A 81 -5.44 -12.14 -3.43
N ILE A 82 -4.91 -11.39 -2.45
CA ILE A 82 -4.95 -11.78 -1.03
C ILE A 82 -6.40 -11.99 -0.56
N LYS A 83 -7.31 -11.06 -0.89
CA LYS A 83 -8.73 -11.19 -0.53
C LYS A 83 -9.40 -12.37 -1.25
N ASP A 84 -9.00 -12.67 -2.48
CA ASP A 84 -9.51 -13.83 -3.21
C ASP A 84 -9.05 -15.14 -2.57
N CYS A 85 -7.76 -15.24 -2.21
CA CYS A 85 -7.24 -16.41 -1.48
C CYS A 85 -7.99 -16.65 -0.17
N LEU A 86 -8.35 -15.59 0.58
CA LEU A 86 -9.18 -15.72 1.78
C LEU A 86 -10.57 -16.31 1.47
N LYS A 87 -11.25 -15.80 0.43
CA LYS A 87 -12.57 -16.30 0.02
C LYS A 87 -12.53 -17.77 -0.39
N GLN A 88 -11.47 -18.15 -1.11
CA GLN A 88 -11.26 -19.52 -1.59
C GLN A 88 -10.60 -20.44 -0.54
N LYS A 89 -10.31 -19.93 0.67
CA LYS A 89 -9.62 -20.65 1.75
C LYS A 89 -8.24 -21.21 1.35
N GLN A 90 -7.57 -20.53 0.42
CA GLN A 90 -6.23 -20.85 -0.09
C GLN A 90 -5.15 -20.26 0.84
N TYR A 91 -5.09 -20.77 2.08
CA TYR A 91 -4.24 -20.19 3.12
C TYR A 91 -2.74 -20.43 2.92
N LYS A 92 -2.35 -21.50 2.23
CA LYS A 92 -0.94 -21.78 1.91
C LYS A 92 -0.42 -20.80 0.86
N GLU A 93 -1.20 -20.60 -0.19
CA GLU A 93 -0.93 -19.63 -1.25
C GLU A 93 -0.88 -18.21 -0.69
N LEU A 94 -1.84 -17.87 0.18
CA LEU A 94 -1.84 -16.60 0.90
C LEU A 94 -0.53 -16.37 1.67
N TYR A 95 -0.05 -17.38 2.41
CA TYR A 95 1.19 -17.29 3.16
C TYR A 95 2.39 -16.99 2.26
N GLU A 96 2.52 -17.71 1.15
CA GLU A 96 3.63 -17.53 0.20
C GLU A 96 3.59 -16.14 -0.47
N ILE A 97 2.39 -15.66 -0.86
CA ILE A 97 2.22 -14.32 -1.41
C ILE A 97 2.66 -13.26 -0.40
N VAL A 98 2.13 -13.31 0.82
CA VAL A 98 2.44 -12.30 1.84
C VAL A 98 3.92 -12.31 2.20
N LYS A 99 4.54 -13.48 2.32
CA LYS A 99 5.98 -13.62 2.59
C LYS A 99 6.80 -12.97 1.47
N LYS A 100 6.49 -13.27 0.21
CA LYS A 100 7.15 -12.66 -0.95
C LYS A 100 7.00 -11.14 -0.97
N GLU A 101 5.80 -10.63 -0.70
CA GLU A 101 5.54 -9.18 -0.76
C GLU A 101 6.24 -8.39 0.35
N LYS A 102 6.43 -9.01 1.51
CA LYS A 102 7.25 -8.43 2.59
C LYS A 102 8.72 -8.28 2.17
N ASP A 103 9.25 -9.21 1.36
CA ASP A 103 10.62 -9.15 0.85
C ASP A 103 10.81 -8.11 -0.27
N LEU A 104 9.78 -7.88 -1.10
CA LEU A 104 9.84 -6.97 -2.24
C LEU A 104 9.76 -5.48 -1.87
N ASN A 105 9.40 -5.14 -0.61
CA ASN A 105 9.29 -3.77 -0.09
C ASN A 105 8.39 -2.84 -0.94
N ASN A 106 7.40 -3.41 -1.63
CA ASN A 106 6.38 -2.68 -2.38
C ASN A 106 5.35 -2.00 -1.46
N PHE A 107 5.09 -2.59 -0.29
CA PHE A 107 4.16 -2.09 0.73
C PHE A 107 4.94 -1.21 1.72
N GLN A 108 4.80 0.10 1.61
CA GLN A 108 5.66 1.06 2.31
C GLN A 108 4.93 1.83 3.41
N THR A 109 3.65 2.17 3.21
CA THR A 109 2.89 2.89 4.24
C THR A 109 2.59 1.99 5.43
N ASN A 110 2.24 2.60 6.57
CA ASN A 110 1.89 1.83 7.76
C ASN A 110 0.62 1.00 7.54
N GLU A 111 -0.36 1.54 6.79
CA GLU A 111 -1.61 0.86 6.43
C GLU A 111 -1.35 -0.33 5.50
N GLU A 112 -0.46 -0.17 4.53
CA GLU A 112 -0.03 -1.23 3.61
C GLU A 112 0.68 -2.37 4.35
N LYS A 113 1.61 -2.03 5.24
CA LYS A 113 2.31 -3.02 6.08
C LYS A 113 1.36 -3.70 7.05
N GLN A 114 0.47 -2.95 7.68
CA GLN A 114 -0.59 -3.48 8.54
C GLN A 114 -1.43 -4.52 7.77
N PHE A 115 -1.81 -4.21 6.53
CA PHE A 115 -2.59 -5.14 5.70
C PHE A 115 -1.85 -6.46 5.49
N LEU A 116 -0.56 -6.43 5.11
CA LEU A 116 0.22 -7.66 4.93
C LEU A 116 0.36 -8.46 6.24
N ILE A 117 0.73 -7.81 7.34
CA ILE A 117 0.93 -8.48 8.64
C ILE A 117 -0.38 -9.09 9.15
N TRP A 118 -1.50 -8.40 8.96
CA TRP A 118 -2.81 -8.93 9.32
C TRP A 118 -3.12 -10.23 8.55
N HIS A 119 -2.91 -10.25 7.23
CA HIS A 119 -3.21 -11.42 6.42
C HIS A 119 -2.19 -12.56 6.62
N GLU A 120 -0.94 -12.23 6.98
CA GLU A 120 0.06 -13.21 7.45
C GLU A 120 -0.43 -13.93 8.71
N ALA A 121 -0.99 -13.18 9.67
CA ALA A 121 -1.51 -13.75 10.90
C ALA A 121 -2.66 -14.73 10.64
N ILE A 122 -3.57 -14.41 9.70
CA ILE A 122 -4.64 -15.32 9.27
C ILE A 122 -4.05 -16.59 8.66
N ALA A 123 -3.10 -16.46 7.74
CA ALA A 123 -2.48 -17.62 7.10
C ALA A 123 -1.76 -18.53 8.12
N ILE A 124 -1.02 -17.95 9.07
CA ILE A 124 -0.32 -18.69 10.13
C ILE A 124 -1.32 -19.40 11.06
N PHE A 125 -2.42 -18.73 11.42
CA PHE A 125 -3.45 -19.33 12.25
C PHE A 125 -4.08 -20.56 11.57
N GLU A 126 -4.40 -20.46 10.28
CA GLU A 126 -5.07 -21.54 9.56
C GLU A 126 -4.16 -22.69 9.17
N VAL A 127 -2.92 -22.40 8.75
CA VAL A 127 -1.97 -23.43 8.28
C VAL A 127 -1.25 -24.10 9.46
N ASN A 128 -0.75 -23.31 10.42
CA ASN A 128 0.12 -23.81 11.49
C ASN A 128 -0.61 -23.99 12.82
N ARG A 129 -1.89 -23.59 12.93
CA ARG A 129 -2.68 -23.59 14.17
C ARG A 129 -1.97 -22.90 15.35
N SER A 130 -1.08 -21.94 15.04
CA SER A 130 -0.33 -21.19 16.06
C SER A 130 -1.06 -19.90 16.45
N THR A 131 -2.00 -20.03 17.39
CA THR A 131 -2.77 -18.89 17.94
C THR A 131 -1.87 -17.81 18.51
N LYS A 132 -0.84 -18.18 19.28
CA LYS A 132 0.06 -17.22 19.94
C LYS A 132 0.84 -16.38 18.94
N THR A 133 1.41 -17.01 17.91
CA THR A 133 2.14 -16.28 16.85
C THR A 133 1.20 -15.37 16.07
N ALA A 134 0.02 -15.87 15.69
CA ALA A 134 -0.96 -15.09 14.96
C ALA A 134 -1.43 -13.86 15.76
N LEU A 135 -1.78 -14.02 17.04
CA LEU A 135 -2.15 -12.89 17.91
C LEU A 135 -1.00 -11.88 18.10
N THR A 136 0.25 -12.34 18.14
CA THR A 136 1.42 -11.45 18.25
C THR A 136 1.54 -10.58 17.00
N LEU A 137 1.32 -11.15 15.81
CA LEU A 137 1.29 -10.41 14.55
C LEU A 137 0.11 -9.43 14.48
N LEU A 138 -1.09 -9.83 14.89
CA LEU A 138 -2.25 -8.93 14.92
C LEU A 138 -2.02 -7.71 15.83
N ASN A 139 -1.43 -7.93 17.01
CA ASN A 139 -1.05 -6.82 17.90
C ASN A 139 0.00 -5.90 17.27
N HIS A 140 0.96 -6.46 16.53
CA HIS A 140 1.92 -5.66 15.78
C HIS A 140 1.24 -4.85 14.66
N ALA A 141 0.32 -5.47 13.91
CA ALA A 141 -0.46 -4.82 12.87
C ALA A 141 -1.27 -3.64 13.41
N LEU A 142 -1.94 -3.79 14.56
CA LEU A 142 -2.66 -2.69 15.22
C LEU A 142 -1.73 -1.54 15.59
N LYS A 143 -0.57 -1.82 16.20
CA LYS A 143 0.38 -0.78 16.64
C LYS A 143 0.91 0.10 15.52
N LEU A 144 0.84 -0.33 14.26
CA LEU A 144 1.31 0.46 13.12
C LEU A 144 0.41 1.67 12.81
N THR A 145 -0.90 1.57 13.08
CA THR A 145 -1.86 2.63 12.72
C THR A 145 -2.66 3.15 13.92
N LEU A 146 -2.65 2.45 15.05
CA LEU A 146 -3.42 2.81 16.23
C LEU A 146 -2.94 4.15 16.79
N THR A 147 -3.72 5.20 16.53
CA THR A 147 -3.47 6.55 17.03
C THR A 147 -4.28 6.86 18.28
N ASN A 148 -5.50 6.31 18.39
CA ASN A 148 -6.38 6.51 19.53
C ASN A 148 -7.08 5.18 19.91
N SER A 149 -6.94 4.76 21.16
CA SER A 149 -7.56 3.53 21.65
C SER A 149 -9.10 3.58 21.73
N ASP A 150 -9.67 4.78 21.78
CA ASP A 150 -11.10 5.02 21.95
C ASP A 150 -11.84 5.21 20.63
N PHE A 151 -11.11 5.48 19.55
CA PHE A 151 -11.63 5.68 18.19
C PHE A 151 -10.81 4.88 17.19
N LEU A 152 -11.31 3.69 16.89
CA LEU A 152 -10.67 2.78 15.93
C LEU A 152 -11.17 3.05 14.52
N SER A 153 -10.27 2.94 13.54
CA SER A 153 -10.62 2.86 12.13
C SER A 153 -11.32 1.53 11.81
N GLU A 154 -12.04 1.49 10.67
CA GLU A 154 -12.68 0.25 10.17
C GLU A 154 -11.66 -0.91 10.06
N ARG A 155 -10.44 -0.63 9.58
CA ARG A 155 -9.36 -1.62 9.47
C ARG A 155 -8.93 -2.18 10.82
N GLU A 156 -8.84 -1.33 11.85
CA GLU A 156 -8.47 -1.76 13.20
C GLU A 156 -9.58 -2.59 13.85
N ILE A 157 -10.84 -2.25 13.58
CA ILE A 157 -12.00 -3.05 13.99
C ILE A 157 -11.94 -4.43 13.34
N ASP A 158 -11.68 -4.53 12.03
CA ASP A 158 -11.56 -5.81 11.33
C ASP A 158 -10.43 -6.70 11.91
N ILE A 159 -9.29 -6.08 12.24
CA ILE A 159 -8.15 -6.78 12.86
C ILE A 159 -8.55 -7.29 14.25
N MET A 160 -9.23 -6.46 15.05
CA MET A 160 -9.74 -6.88 16.36
C MET A 160 -10.78 -7.99 16.26
N GLN A 161 -11.68 -7.93 15.28
CA GLN A 161 -12.62 -9.01 15.02
C GLN A 161 -11.90 -10.31 14.68
N THR A 162 -10.82 -10.25 13.89
CA THR A 162 -9.95 -11.40 13.62
C THR A 162 -9.34 -11.96 14.91
N MET A 163 -8.84 -11.11 15.81
CA MET A 163 -8.35 -11.54 17.13
C MET A 163 -9.43 -12.25 17.94
N ALA A 164 -10.65 -11.73 17.93
CA ALA A 164 -11.77 -12.35 18.64
C ALA A 164 -12.09 -13.74 18.10
N ILE A 165 -12.06 -13.93 16.77
CA ILE A 165 -12.24 -15.25 16.14
C ILE A 165 -11.16 -16.22 16.63
N PHE A 166 -9.90 -15.81 16.63
CA PHE A 166 -8.80 -16.68 17.08
C PHE A 166 -8.93 -17.08 18.56
N HIS A 167 -9.34 -16.15 19.42
CA HIS A 167 -9.64 -16.46 20.83
C HIS A 167 -10.83 -17.42 20.95
N GLY A 168 -11.88 -17.25 20.15
CA GLY A 168 -13.05 -18.13 20.13
C GLY A 168 -12.72 -19.57 19.71
N GLU A 169 -11.97 -19.73 18.62
CA GLU A 169 -11.48 -21.03 18.15
C GLU A 169 -10.55 -21.69 19.18
N ASN A 170 -9.80 -20.91 19.95
CA ASN A 170 -8.98 -21.41 21.06
C ASN A 170 -9.76 -21.64 22.37
N LYS A 171 -11.09 -21.55 22.35
CA LYS A 171 -12.01 -21.69 23.51
C LYS A 171 -11.82 -20.62 24.59
N GLU A 172 -11.16 -19.51 24.28
CA GLU A 172 -11.01 -18.34 25.16
C GLU A 172 -12.20 -17.38 24.99
N TYR A 173 -13.41 -17.90 25.22
CA TYR A 173 -14.66 -17.22 24.85
C TYR A 173 -14.85 -15.87 25.55
N GLU A 174 -14.46 -15.74 26.82
CA GLU A 174 -14.57 -14.47 27.54
C GLU A 174 -13.76 -13.36 26.87
N LYS A 175 -12.53 -13.66 26.46
CA LYS A 175 -11.68 -12.70 25.74
C LYS A 175 -12.28 -12.36 24.38
N SER A 176 -12.74 -13.38 23.65
CA SER A 176 -13.41 -13.20 22.35
C SER A 176 -14.60 -12.24 22.48
N ILE A 177 -15.50 -12.50 23.42
CA ILE A 177 -16.70 -11.67 23.68
C ILE A 177 -16.33 -10.24 24.07
N ASN A 178 -15.34 -10.07 24.94
CA ASN A 178 -14.90 -8.74 25.36
C ASN A 178 -14.34 -7.91 24.19
N ILE A 179 -13.56 -8.56 23.29
CA ILE A 179 -13.06 -7.91 22.09
C ILE A 179 -14.21 -7.56 21.14
N LEU A 180 -15.17 -8.46 20.91
CA LEU A 180 -16.34 -8.21 20.05
C LEU A 180 -17.20 -7.06 20.57
N LYS A 181 -17.41 -6.95 21.89
CA LYS A 181 -18.11 -5.79 22.50
C LYS A 181 -17.38 -4.48 22.20
N ARG A 182 -16.05 -4.47 22.28
CA ARG A 182 -15.24 -3.28 21.94
C ARG A 182 -15.31 -2.95 20.45
N CYS A 183 -15.33 -3.96 19.57
CA CYS A 183 -15.54 -3.78 18.14
C CYS A 183 -16.88 -3.11 17.87
N LEU A 184 -17.97 -3.64 18.41
CA LEU A 184 -19.32 -3.08 18.27
C LEU A 184 -19.41 -1.63 18.77
N SER A 185 -18.81 -1.35 19.93
CA SER A 185 -18.79 0.02 20.47
C SER A 185 -18.01 0.99 19.60
N ASN A 186 -16.96 0.57 18.89
CA ASN A 186 -16.22 1.44 17.98
C ASN A 186 -16.94 1.57 16.63
N PHE A 187 -17.59 0.52 16.15
CA PHE A 187 -18.38 0.55 14.93
C PHE A 187 -19.50 1.58 15.02
N ASN A 188 -20.19 1.65 16.15
CA ASN A 188 -21.24 2.65 16.42
C ASN A 188 -20.72 4.10 16.53
N LYS A 189 -19.40 4.33 16.51
CA LYS A 189 -18.79 5.67 16.52
C LYS A 189 -18.32 6.11 15.13
N LEU A 190 -18.42 5.24 14.12
CA LEU A 190 -18.01 5.54 12.75
C LEU A 190 -19.08 6.34 11.95
N ASP A 191 -20.18 6.71 12.60
CA ASP A 191 -21.25 7.58 12.07
C ASP A 191 -20.80 9.04 11.88
#